data_AF-A0A3M1ERM3-F1
#
_entry.id   AF-A0A3M1ERM3-F1
#
_cell.length_a   1.000
_cell.length_b   1.000
_cell.length_c   1.000
_cell.angle_alpha   90.00
_cell.angle_beta   90.00
_cell.angle_gamma   90.00
#
_symmetry.space_group_name_H-M   'P 1'
#
loop_
_entity.id
_entity.type
_entity.pdbx_description
1 polymer ?
#
loop_
_entity_poly.entity_id
_entity_poly.type
_entity_poly.pdbx_seq_one_letter_code
_entity_poly.pdbx_strand_id
1 'polypeptide(L)'
;LLVLSSLLLPGCTAIVENCFLPPMRPYIDREVERVLADLQRALFEESDLETAEASLPATLKLLEGMILHYPEREDLRRIAAMGFGFYAFAFLEPKAFDIERSWEEREHYRKRASLYYERGYRYALELLERDHPALARATRTGLPKVLAAELPSLGKEDVPTLFWFTYGWAGWINLNRTEPEALTNIEKVRLLVERILELDRDYFHATPLLLAGSLYGGLPKFSGYREDGRKYFDEAIEKTGGKFLMARLLKTMYLDMGFQTEEKKLEEGYRRARKALTAIVEAPRGLLPEVELANEVARHRARLLLKEIDDFLTPLPYEIRLCTIVPKGTRWTHALAQMNDIIRQRTGNQARLKIVPVDYMREEEQVKEELELGACDAASFVMPMHASEKAPAIYLLEMLLYYHDYEQLACYVRELYDILDFQVEAEGYVLLNVLELGFVYVYSRFDIPGGLTDIKKNRMKVWILKDHVYSERVVRELGITPNRNALIDVRDDLIAGNIDLVYASPLQLVTSGWYAEFSYMSDQPIGNSVGATIVRGDVWNRIPKEIRRVIKEAALETLGDRFFQQVDADNRKSIELLRNRFGFGVTRLQPQDFEMVRRANDNVVRYLLESGKVSRELYRRFQDIEKICAK
;
A
#
# COMPACT_ATOMS: atom_id res chain seq x y z
N LEU A 1 -20.25 29.64 34.29
CA LEU A 1 -21.31 28.95 35.07
C LEU A 1 -20.95 27.53 35.51
N LEU A 2 -19.88 26.90 34.98
CA LEU A 2 -19.39 25.57 35.38
C LEU A 2 -18.36 25.54 36.52
N VAL A 3 -18.10 26.67 37.19
CA VAL A 3 -17.10 26.77 38.29
C VAL A 3 -17.75 27.08 39.66
N LEU A 4 -19.06 27.33 39.71
CA LEU A 4 -19.78 27.69 40.94
C LEU A 4 -20.58 26.53 41.56
N SER A 5 -20.65 25.36 40.92
CA SER A 5 -21.40 24.20 41.41
C SER A 5 -20.61 23.27 42.33
N SER A 6 -19.30 23.49 42.53
CA SER A 6 -18.40 22.59 43.25
C SER A 6 -18.23 22.89 44.75
N LEU A 7 -19.02 23.80 45.34
CA LEU A 7 -18.85 24.27 46.73
C LEU A 7 -20.03 23.98 47.69
N LEU A 8 -21.00 23.15 47.32
CA LEU A 8 -22.09 22.76 48.22
C LEU A 8 -22.05 21.27 48.54
N LEU A 9 -22.00 20.97 49.85
CA LEU A 9 -21.88 19.68 50.51
C LEU A 9 -22.63 18.51 49.80
N PRO A 10 -22.03 17.30 49.68
CA PRO A 10 -22.60 16.17 48.91
C PRO A 10 -23.85 15.52 49.52
N GLY A 11 -24.36 16.01 50.67
CA GLY A 11 -25.39 15.34 51.45
C GLY A 11 -26.83 15.77 51.16
N CYS A 12 -27.06 16.86 50.42
CA CYS A 12 -28.40 17.43 50.24
C CYS A 12 -28.93 17.44 48.80
N THR A 13 -28.15 17.06 47.78
CA THR A 13 -28.59 17.09 46.38
C THR A 13 -29.55 15.96 46.03
N ALA A 14 -29.43 14.79 46.67
CA ALA A 14 -30.27 13.62 46.36
C ALA A 14 -31.75 13.76 46.77
N ILE A 15 -32.09 14.66 47.70
CA ILE A 15 -33.48 14.85 48.17
C ILE A 15 -34.20 15.95 47.37
N VAL A 16 -33.46 16.88 46.73
CA VAL A 16 -34.06 17.97 45.94
C VAL A 16 -34.29 17.56 44.48
N GLU A 17 -33.48 16.66 43.92
CA GLU A 17 -33.63 16.20 42.53
C GLU A 17 -34.92 15.42 42.25
N ASN A 18 -35.54 14.81 43.27
CA ASN A 18 -36.73 13.96 43.07
C ASN A 18 -38.08 14.62 43.35
N CYS A 19 -38.14 15.88 43.81
CA CYS A 19 -39.42 16.46 44.22
C CYS A 19 -39.85 17.78 43.57
N PHE A 20 -39.00 18.57 42.90
CA PHE A 20 -39.45 19.89 42.40
C PHE A 20 -38.89 20.41 41.07
N LEU A 21 -38.19 19.59 40.28
CA LEU A 21 -37.78 19.99 38.93
C LEU A 21 -38.23 18.94 37.91
N PRO A 22 -38.84 19.32 36.76
CA PRO A 22 -38.95 18.38 35.64
C PRO A 22 -37.55 17.83 35.34
N PRO A 23 -37.42 16.61 34.80
CA PRO A 23 -36.11 16.04 34.51
C PRO A 23 -35.35 17.06 33.65
N MET A 24 -34.31 17.68 34.20
CA MET A 24 -33.50 18.70 33.51
C MET A 24 -32.64 18.05 32.41
N ARG A 25 -32.53 16.72 32.41
CA ARG A 25 -31.72 15.94 31.48
C ARG A 25 -32.04 16.21 30.00
N PRO A 26 -33.30 16.17 29.52
CA PRO A 26 -33.63 16.49 28.13
C PRO A 26 -33.35 17.94 27.74
N TYR A 27 -33.33 18.87 28.71
CA TYR A 27 -32.96 20.27 28.47
C TYR A 27 -31.43 20.40 28.32
N ILE A 28 -30.67 19.80 29.22
CA ILE A 28 -29.21 19.73 29.16
C ILE A 28 -28.77 19.06 27.86
N ASP A 29 -29.40 17.95 27.47
CA ASP A 29 -29.08 17.22 26.25
C ASP A 29 -29.24 18.08 25.00
N ARG A 30 -30.34 18.84 24.91
CA ARG A 30 -30.64 19.75 23.80
C ARG A 30 -29.68 20.93 23.73
N GLU A 31 -29.31 21.50 24.87
CA GLU A 31 -28.33 22.60 24.91
C GLU A 31 -26.92 22.10 24.55
N VAL A 32 -26.53 20.91 24.99
CA VAL A 32 -25.28 20.27 24.57
C VAL A 32 -25.28 20.03 23.06
N GLU A 33 -26.36 19.53 22.47
CA GLU A 33 -26.50 19.34 21.02
C GLU A 33 -26.33 20.65 20.24
N ARG A 34 -26.97 21.74 20.69
CA ARG A 34 -26.85 23.06 20.06
C ARG A 34 -25.42 23.60 20.11
N VAL A 35 -24.80 23.55 21.30
CA VAL A 35 -23.41 24.01 21.48
C VAL A 35 -22.46 23.24 20.57
N LEU A 36 -22.65 21.93 20.41
CA LEU A 36 -21.84 21.11 19.51
C LEU A 36 -22.05 21.47 18.05
N ALA A 37 -23.29 21.70 17.63
CA ALA A 37 -23.62 22.12 16.27
C ALA A 37 -23.01 23.50 15.94
N ASP A 38 -23.12 24.45 16.86
CA ASP A 38 -22.55 25.80 16.68
C ASP A 38 -21.01 25.76 16.69
N LEU A 39 -20.41 24.93 17.54
CA LEU A 39 -18.96 24.71 17.56
C LEU A 39 -18.48 24.09 16.24
N GLN A 40 -19.17 23.07 15.74
CA GLN A 40 -18.84 22.43 14.47
C GLN A 40 -18.93 23.43 13.32
N ARG A 41 -19.99 24.24 13.29
CA ARG A 41 -20.17 25.30 12.30
C ARG A 41 -19.03 26.32 12.35
N ALA A 42 -18.70 26.82 13.54
CA ALA A 42 -17.61 27.78 13.73
C ALA A 42 -16.26 27.22 13.24
N LEU A 43 -16.01 25.92 13.47
CA LEU A 43 -14.81 25.25 12.94
C LEU A 43 -14.82 25.15 11.42
N PHE A 44 -15.96 24.83 10.79
CA PHE A 44 -16.03 24.72 9.33
C PHE A 44 -15.90 26.07 8.61
N GLU A 45 -16.39 27.14 9.23
CA GLU A 45 -16.28 28.51 8.72
C GLU A 45 -14.91 29.15 9.01
N GLU A 46 -14.02 28.49 9.77
CA GLU A 46 -12.68 29.00 10.09
C GLU A 46 -11.82 29.17 8.83
N SER A 47 -11.20 30.33 8.69
CA SER A 47 -10.39 30.70 7.53
C SER A 47 -8.89 30.77 7.83
N ASP A 48 -8.50 30.75 9.12
CA ASP A 48 -7.12 30.70 9.55
C ASP A 48 -6.68 29.27 9.93
N LEU A 49 -5.80 28.70 9.12
CA LEU A 49 -5.31 27.34 9.32
C LEU A 49 -4.48 27.18 10.59
N GLU A 50 -3.76 28.22 11.02
CA GLU A 50 -2.96 28.16 12.24
C GLU A 50 -3.86 28.06 13.48
N THR A 51 -4.91 28.88 13.53
CA THR A 51 -5.95 28.81 14.58
C THR A 51 -6.68 27.46 14.56
N ALA A 52 -7.05 26.96 13.37
CA ALA A 52 -7.69 25.64 13.25
C ALA A 52 -6.76 24.51 13.74
N GLU A 53 -5.49 24.50 13.31
CA GLU A 53 -4.53 23.48 13.72
C GLU A 53 -4.28 23.50 15.23
N ALA A 54 -4.16 24.69 15.82
CA ALA A 54 -3.90 24.85 17.25
C ALA A 54 -5.10 24.46 18.14
N SER A 55 -6.33 24.69 17.67
CA SER A 55 -7.55 24.46 18.46
C SER A 55 -8.06 23.02 18.41
N LEU A 56 -7.97 22.35 17.24
CA LEU A 56 -8.58 21.04 17.03
C LEU A 56 -8.10 19.94 17.98
N PRO A 57 -6.81 19.79 18.34
CA PRO A 57 -6.37 18.73 19.25
C PRO A 57 -7.03 18.81 20.63
N ALA A 58 -7.15 20.03 21.18
CA ALA A 58 -7.79 20.25 22.47
C ALA A 58 -9.30 20.00 22.38
N THR A 59 -9.95 20.46 21.32
CA THR A 59 -11.38 20.23 21.06
C THR A 59 -11.70 18.74 20.91
N LEU A 60 -10.89 18.00 20.15
CA LEU A 60 -11.02 16.55 20.01
C LEU A 60 -10.86 15.84 21.36
N LYS A 61 -9.92 16.29 22.19
CA LYS A 61 -9.72 15.70 23.52
C LYS A 61 -10.88 15.97 24.47
N LEU A 62 -11.44 17.18 24.42
CA LEU A 62 -12.67 17.52 25.14
C LEU A 62 -13.83 16.62 24.69
N LEU A 63 -13.97 16.42 23.38
CA LEU A 63 -15.00 15.57 22.80
C LEU A 63 -14.89 14.11 23.29
N GLU A 64 -13.68 13.55 23.39
CA GLU A 64 -13.48 12.22 24.01
C GLU A 64 -13.95 12.20 25.47
N GLY A 65 -13.67 13.25 26.24
CA GLY A 65 -14.16 13.39 27.62
C GLY A 65 -15.70 13.44 27.69
N MET A 66 -16.33 14.12 26.73
CA MET A 66 -17.79 14.16 26.61
C MET A 66 -18.37 12.80 26.21
N ILE A 67 -17.72 12.04 25.33
CA ILE A 67 -18.13 10.67 24.97
C ILE A 67 -18.13 9.76 26.19
N LEU A 68 -17.12 9.88 27.06
CA LEU A 68 -17.06 9.11 28.30
C LEU A 68 -18.17 9.50 29.29
N HIS A 69 -18.54 10.77 29.33
CA HIS A 69 -19.58 11.27 30.24
C HIS A 69 -21.00 11.02 29.72
N TYR A 70 -21.21 11.08 28.40
CA TYR A 70 -22.49 10.86 27.72
C TYR A 70 -22.39 9.70 26.72
N PRO A 71 -22.16 8.45 27.17
CA PRO A 71 -21.91 7.31 26.30
C PRO A 71 -23.06 6.94 25.37
N GLU A 72 -24.29 7.36 25.67
CA GLU A 72 -25.50 7.17 24.86
C GLU A 72 -25.58 8.12 23.64
N ARG A 73 -24.79 9.20 23.63
CA ARG A 73 -24.83 10.24 22.59
C ARG A 73 -24.01 9.84 21.36
N GLU A 74 -24.70 9.45 20.30
CA GLU A 74 -24.10 9.01 19.04
C GLU A 74 -23.46 10.15 18.23
N ASP A 75 -24.07 11.33 18.31
CA ASP A 75 -23.60 12.56 17.65
C ASP A 75 -22.17 12.87 18.05
N LEU A 76 -21.81 12.71 19.33
CA LEU A 76 -20.43 12.90 19.81
C LEU A 76 -19.44 11.98 19.10
N ARG A 77 -19.78 10.70 18.93
CA ARG A 77 -18.93 9.72 18.23
C ARG A 77 -18.82 10.02 16.74
N ARG A 78 -19.91 10.44 16.10
CA ARG A 78 -19.90 10.87 14.69
C ARG A 78 -19.00 12.10 14.50
N ILE A 79 -19.12 13.11 15.38
CA ILE A 79 -18.27 14.31 15.35
C ILE A 79 -16.80 13.93 15.61
N ALA A 80 -16.53 13.00 16.52
CA ALA A 80 -15.17 12.55 16.79
C ALA A 80 -14.57 11.83 15.59
N ALA A 81 -15.32 10.92 14.96
CA ALA A 81 -14.89 10.20 13.77
C ALA A 81 -14.48 11.16 12.64
N MET A 82 -15.34 12.13 12.37
CA MET A 82 -15.09 13.20 11.41
C MET A 82 -13.88 14.06 11.79
N GLY A 83 -13.83 14.56 13.02
CA GLY A 83 -12.80 15.50 13.45
C GLY A 83 -11.40 14.88 13.50
N PHE A 84 -11.26 13.63 13.96
CA PHE A 84 -9.98 12.92 13.94
C PHE A 84 -9.52 12.62 12.50
N GLY A 85 -10.42 12.16 11.63
CA GLY A 85 -10.10 11.93 10.22
C GLY A 85 -9.72 13.23 9.50
N PHE A 86 -10.49 14.29 9.72
CA PHE A 86 -10.20 15.61 9.16
C PHE A 86 -8.85 16.15 9.63
N TYR A 87 -8.53 16.08 10.93
CA TYR A 87 -7.25 16.55 11.45
C TYR A 87 -6.06 15.77 10.86
N ALA A 88 -6.21 14.46 10.69
CA ALA A 88 -5.20 13.63 10.02
C ALA A 88 -4.94 14.11 8.59
N PHE A 89 -6.00 14.29 7.79
CA PHE A 89 -5.90 14.75 6.40
C PHE A 89 -5.41 16.20 6.28
N ALA A 90 -5.90 17.10 7.12
CA ALA A 90 -5.70 18.54 6.97
C ALA A 90 -4.34 19.02 7.48
N PHE A 91 -3.78 18.38 8.51
CA PHE A 91 -2.61 18.92 9.22
C PHE A 91 -1.47 17.92 9.42
N LEU A 92 -1.77 16.62 9.57
CA LEU A 92 -0.72 15.61 9.77
C LEU A 92 -0.17 15.07 8.45
N GLU A 93 -1.05 14.74 7.50
CA GLU A 93 -0.64 14.28 6.17
C GLU A 93 0.24 15.28 5.41
N PRO A 94 -0.09 16.59 5.34
CA PRO A 94 0.77 17.56 4.67
C PRO A 94 2.21 17.51 5.19
N LYS A 95 2.39 17.34 6.51
CA LYS A 95 3.72 17.19 7.14
C LYS A 95 4.37 15.83 6.87
N ALA A 96 3.57 14.79 6.65
CA ALA A 96 4.06 13.46 6.30
C ALA A 96 4.57 13.37 4.85
N PHE A 97 4.10 14.26 3.97
CA PHE A 97 4.47 14.27 2.55
C PHE A 97 5.28 15.52 2.13
N ASP A 98 5.61 16.40 3.06
CA ASP A 98 6.39 17.62 2.81
C ASP A 98 7.85 17.28 2.47
N ILE A 99 8.22 17.44 1.19
CA ILE A 99 9.55 17.10 0.67
C ILE A 99 10.69 17.95 1.27
N GLU A 100 10.38 19.06 1.95
CA GLU A 100 11.39 19.88 2.64
C GLU A 100 11.78 19.29 4.01
N ARG A 101 11.02 18.33 4.52
CA ARG A 101 11.29 17.67 5.81
C ARG A 101 12.21 16.46 5.65
N SER A 102 12.93 16.17 6.73
CA SER A 102 13.70 14.93 6.81
C SER A 102 12.79 13.70 6.69
N TRP A 103 13.37 12.60 6.24
CA TRP A 103 12.69 11.31 6.18
C TRP A 103 12.08 10.91 7.53
N GLU A 104 12.83 11.08 8.60
CA GLU A 104 12.42 10.73 9.97
C GLU A 104 11.22 11.56 10.44
N GLU A 105 11.19 12.86 10.13
CA GLU A 105 10.05 13.73 10.44
C GLU A 105 8.82 13.32 9.63
N ARG A 106 8.97 13.07 8.34
CA ARG A 106 7.87 12.60 7.48
C ARG A 106 7.27 11.30 8.00
N GLU A 107 8.10 10.34 8.37
CA GLU A 107 7.65 9.06 8.93
C GLU A 107 7.01 9.23 10.32
N HIS A 108 7.51 10.15 11.14
CA HIS A 108 6.86 10.52 12.40
C HIS A 108 5.43 11.04 12.17
N TYR A 109 5.24 11.98 11.26
CA TYR A 109 3.92 12.52 10.95
C TYR A 109 3.01 11.50 10.26
N ARG A 110 3.54 10.62 9.40
CA ARG A 110 2.78 9.51 8.81
C ARG A 110 2.20 8.59 9.88
N LYS A 111 3.02 8.19 10.86
CA LYS A 111 2.57 7.37 12.01
C LYS A 111 1.52 8.11 12.85
N ARG A 112 1.71 9.40 13.10
CA ARG A 112 0.71 10.21 13.81
C ARG A 112 -0.61 10.31 13.05
N ALA A 113 -0.58 10.57 11.74
CA ALA A 113 -1.77 10.63 10.90
C ALA A 113 -2.50 9.29 10.91
N SER A 114 -1.77 8.17 10.79
CA SER A 114 -2.32 6.82 10.94
C SER A 114 -3.06 6.64 12.27
N LEU A 115 -2.45 7.02 13.40
CA LEU A 115 -3.10 6.92 14.72
C LEU A 115 -4.38 7.77 14.82
N TYR A 116 -4.42 8.93 14.19
CA TYR A 116 -5.60 9.80 14.19
C TYR A 116 -6.71 9.22 13.33
N TYR A 117 -6.42 8.72 12.13
CA TYR A 117 -7.40 8.00 11.34
C TYR A 117 -7.97 6.78 12.08
N GLU A 118 -7.11 6.01 12.75
CA GLU A 118 -7.52 4.86 13.57
C GLU A 118 -8.49 5.27 14.67
N ARG A 119 -8.14 6.29 15.46
CA ARG A 119 -9.02 6.82 16.51
C ARG A 119 -10.36 7.28 15.93
N GLY A 120 -10.34 7.98 14.79
CA GLY A 120 -11.53 8.45 14.12
C GLY A 120 -12.45 7.32 13.68
N TYR A 121 -11.96 6.38 12.86
CA TYR A 121 -12.81 5.30 12.37
C TYR A 121 -13.28 4.38 13.49
N ARG A 122 -12.54 4.23 14.60
CA ARG A 122 -12.98 3.42 15.74
C ARG A 122 -14.24 3.96 16.40
N TYR A 123 -14.40 5.27 16.53
CA TYR A 123 -15.65 5.85 17.04
C TYR A 123 -16.85 5.58 16.13
N ALA A 124 -16.65 5.62 14.81
CA ALA A 124 -17.70 5.25 13.87
C ALA A 124 -17.95 3.72 13.87
N LEU A 125 -16.91 2.90 14.07
CA LEU A 125 -17.05 1.46 14.19
C LEU A 125 -17.86 1.05 15.43
N GLU A 126 -17.69 1.73 16.57
CA GLU A 126 -18.52 1.49 17.77
C GLU A 126 -20.02 1.69 17.50
N LEU A 127 -20.36 2.68 16.68
CA LEU A 127 -21.75 2.91 16.26
C LEU A 127 -22.23 1.79 15.33
N LEU A 128 -21.41 1.39 14.36
CA LEU A 128 -21.72 0.25 13.47
C LEU A 128 -21.84 -1.07 14.25
N GLU A 129 -21.06 -1.29 15.30
CA GLU A 129 -21.15 -2.49 16.13
C GLU A 129 -22.46 -2.59 16.90
N ARG A 130 -23.00 -1.44 17.31
CA ARG A 130 -24.29 -1.35 17.99
C ARG A 130 -25.45 -1.54 17.02
N ASP A 131 -25.41 -0.87 15.87
CA ASP A 131 -26.55 -0.80 14.94
C ASP A 131 -26.55 -1.93 13.91
N HIS A 132 -25.36 -2.34 13.46
CA HIS A 132 -25.12 -3.33 12.41
C HIS A 132 -24.02 -4.33 12.81
N PRO A 133 -24.19 -5.13 13.89
CA PRO A 133 -23.12 -5.96 14.46
C PRO A 133 -22.55 -7.00 13.49
N ALA A 134 -23.34 -7.52 12.56
CA ALA A 134 -22.86 -8.47 11.55
C ALA A 134 -21.93 -7.80 10.53
N LEU A 135 -22.31 -6.62 10.03
CA LEU A 135 -21.48 -5.79 9.16
C LEU A 135 -20.16 -5.40 9.84
N ALA A 136 -20.21 -4.93 11.10
CA ALA A 136 -19.02 -4.55 11.85
C ALA A 136 -18.08 -5.73 12.16
N ARG A 137 -18.60 -6.95 12.31
CA ARG A 137 -17.75 -8.16 12.37
C ARG A 137 -17.13 -8.47 11.00
N ALA A 138 -17.88 -8.33 9.92
CA ALA A 138 -17.41 -8.62 8.58
C ALA A 138 -16.25 -7.69 8.14
N THR A 139 -16.26 -6.42 8.56
CA THR A 139 -15.12 -5.51 8.34
C THR A 139 -13.85 -6.02 9.02
N ARG A 140 -13.95 -6.57 10.25
CA ARG A 140 -12.82 -7.11 11.02
C ARG A 140 -12.32 -8.47 10.56
N THR A 141 -13.16 -9.49 10.50
CA THR A 141 -12.69 -10.90 10.39
C THR A 141 -13.15 -11.63 9.12
N GLY A 142 -13.90 -10.98 8.22
CA GLY A 142 -14.42 -11.61 7.01
C GLY A 142 -13.53 -11.44 5.78
N LEU A 143 -13.69 -12.35 4.81
CA LEU A 143 -13.34 -12.08 3.40
C LEU A 143 -14.29 -11.00 2.83
N PRO A 144 -13.92 -10.28 1.76
CA PRO A 144 -14.76 -9.24 1.15
C PRO A 144 -16.20 -9.69 0.84
N LYS A 145 -16.38 -10.95 0.40
CA LYS A 145 -17.70 -11.54 0.14
C LYS A 145 -18.63 -11.60 1.37
N VAL A 146 -18.06 -11.73 2.57
CA VAL A 146 -18.83 -11.75 3.82
C VAL A 146 -19.39 -10.36 4.10
N LEU A 147 -18.60 -9.31 3.89
CA LEU A 147 -19.06 -7.94 4.04
C LEU A 147 -20.13 -7.59 3.00
N ALA A 148 -19.94 -7.99 1.74
CA ALA A 148 -20.89 -7.74 0.67
C ALA A 148 -22.31 -8.27 0.98
N ALA A 149 -22.42 -9.41 1.68
CA ALA A 149 -23.70 -10.00 2.06
C ALA A 149 -24.50 -9.14 3.07
N GLU A 150 -23.82 -8.32 3.86
CA GLU A 150 -24.45 -7.48 4.90
C GLU A 150 -24.85 -6.10 4.37
N LEU A 151 -24.26 -5.62 3.26
CA LEU A 151 -24.53 -4.27 2.74
C LEU A 151 -26.00 -3.95 2.40
N PRO A 152 -26.83 -4.89 1.91
CA PRO A 152 -28.23 -4.62 1.61
C PRO A 152 -29.07 -4.21 2.82
N SER A 153 -28.62 -4.46 4.06
CA SER A 153 -29.35 -4.06 5.27
C SER A 153 -29.25 -2.58 5.60
N LEU A 154 -28.32 -1.85 4.98
CA LEU A 154 -28.05 -0.44 5.26
C LEU A 154 -29.06 0.48 4.56
N GLY A 155 -29.50 1.53 5.25
CA GLY A 155 -30.38 2.58 4.71
C GLY A 155 -29.70 3.95 4.59
N LYS A 156 -30.44 4.95 4.12
CA LYS A 156 -29.91 6.31 3.90
C LYS A 156 -29.48 6.98 5.22
N GLU A 157 -30.16 6.65 6.31
CA GLU A 157 -29.88 7.07 7.69
C GLU A 157 -28.52 6.60 8.19
N ASP A 158 -27.96 5.51 7.64
CA ASP A 158 -26.66 4.98 8.03
C ASP A 158 -25.48 5.73 7.37
N VAL A 159 -25.75 6.49 6.29
CA VAL A 159 -24.72 7.14 5.48
C VAL A 159 -23.75 7.99 6.29
N PRO A 160 -24.17 8.83 7.26
CA PRO A 160 -23.22 9.63 8.04
C PRO A 160 -22.18 8.77 8.78
N THR A 161 -22.62 7.74 9.49
CA THR A 161 -21.73 6.84 10.24
C THR A 161 -20.86 6.02 9.29
N LEU A 162 -21.48 5.46 8.25
CA LEU A 162 -20.80 4.62 7.25
C LEU A 162 -19.74 5.41 6.48
N PHE A 163 -20.03 6.64 6.09
CA PHE A 163 -19.11 7.53 5.40
C PHE A 163 -17.89 7.84 6.26
N TRP A 164 -18.08 8.28 7.51
CA TRP A 164 -16.93 8.65 8.36
C TRP A 164 -16.11 7.43 8.81
N PHE A 165 -16.74 6.27 8.99
CA PHE A 165 -16.02 5.00 9.13
C PHE A 165 -15.16 4.72 7.90
N THR A 166 -15.77 4.73 6.71
CA THR A 166 -15.10 4.37 5.45
C THR A 166 -14.01 5.37 5.09
N TYR A 167 -14.24 6.66 5.28
CA TYR A 167 -13.25 7.73 5.08
C TYR A 167 -12.03 7.54 5.99
N GLY A 168 -12.25 7.38 7.29
CA GLY A 168 -11.15 7.21 8.25
C GLY A 168 -10.39 5.90 8.00
N TRP A 169 -11.09 4.82 7.68
CA TRP A 169 -10.47 3.53 7.39
C TRP A 169 -9.69 3.54 6.08
N ALA A 170 -10.22 4.18 5.02
CA ALA A 170 -9.51 4.38 3.76
C ALA A 170 -8.25 5.23 3.94
N GLY A 171 -8.31 6.30 4.74
CA GLY A 171 -7.16 7.13 5.11
C GLY A 171 -6.08 6.33 5.84
N TRP A 172 -6.47 5.51 6.82
CA TRP A 172 -5.56 4.61 7.53
C TRP A 172 -4.91 3.59 6.58
N ILE A 173 -5.68 2.94 5.71
CA ILE A 173 -5.15 2.00 4.71
C ILE A 173 -4.15 2.71 3.79
N ASN A 174 -4.50 3.91 3.31
CA ASN A 174 -3.68 4.67 2.38
C ASN A 174 -2.30 5.02 2.96
N LEU A 175 -2.24 5.34 4.27
CA LEU A 175 -0.98 5.63 4.94
C LEU A 175 -0.18 4.38 5.30
N ASN A 176 -0.82 3.21 5.39
CA ASN A 176 -0.21 1.96 5.83
C ASN A 176 -0.12 0.90 4.72
N ARG A 177 -0.04 1.30 3.45
CA ARG A 177 0.11 0.39 2.30
C ARG A 177 1.35 -0.52 2.36
N THR A 178 2.32 -0.22 3.23
CA THR A 178 3.47 -1.10 3.50
C THR A 178 3.15 -2.27 4.43
N GLU A 179 2.00 -2.24 5.12
CA GLU A 179 1.61 -3.29 6.06
C GLU A 179 0.64 -4.27 5.40
N PRO A 180 0.88 -5.59 5.51
CA PRO A 180 0.02 -6.62 4.91
C PRO A 180 -1.45 -6.48 5.31
N GLU A 181 -1.71 -6.14 6.58
CA GLU A 181 -3.06 -6.01 7.10
C GLU A 181 -3.87 -4.95 6.34
N ALA A 182 -3.28 -3.78 6.08
CA ALA A 182 -3.96 -2.69 5.40
C ALA A 182 -4.39 -3.08 3.98
N LEU A 183 -3.52 -3.78 3.25
CA LEU A 183 -3.76 -4.20 1.86
C LEU A 183 -4.95 -5.15 1.74
N THR A 184 -5.18 -6.01 2.73
CA THR A 184 -6.32 -6.95 2.73
C THR A 184 -7.71 -6.28 2.87
N ASN A 185 -7.76 -4.99 3.19
CA ASN A 185 -9.01 -4.29 3.46
C ASN A 185 -9.45 -3.36 2.32
N ILE A 186 -8.63 -3.20 1.28
CA ILE A 186 -8.91 -2.33 0.12
C ILE A 186 -10.27 -2.68 -0.51
N GLU A 187 -10.52 -3.97 -0.70
CA GLU A 187 -11.76 -4.46 -1.31
C GLU A 187 -13.00 -4.18 -0.48
N LYS A 188 -12.86 -4.24 0.84
CA LYS A 188 -13.95 -3.93 1.77
C LYS A 188 -14.29 -2.45 1.71
N VAL A 189 -13.28 -1.58 1.64
CA VAL A 189 -13.50 -0.14 1.46
C VAL A 189 -14.23 0.14 0.15
N ARG A 190 -13.84 -0.50 -0.96
CA ARG A 190 -14.55 -0.34 -2.25
C ARG A 190 -16.03 -0.68 -2.13
N LEU A 191 -16.35 -1.83 -1.55
CA LEU A 191 -17.73 -2.27 -1.32
C LEU A 191 -18.54 -1.26 -0.48
N LEU A 192 -17.92 -0.67 0.55
CA LEU A 192 -18.57 0.35 1.37
C LEU A 192 -18.77 1.67 0.62
N VAL A 193 -17.78 2.11 -0.17
CA VAL A 193 -17.88 3.30 -1.02
C VAL A 193 -19.01 3.17 -2.03
N GLU A 194 -19.11 2.02 -2.70
CA GLU A 194 -20.20 1.72 -3.64
C GLU A 194 -21.56 1.79 -2.94
N ARG A 195 -21.68 1.19 -1.74
CA ARG A 195 -22.92 1.26 -0.97
C ARG A 195 -23.29 2.69 -0.55
N ILE A 196 -22.32 3.49 -0.12
CA ILE A 196 -22.55 4.91 0.23
C ILE A 196 -23.07 5.67 -0.99
N LEU A 197 -22.47 5.46 -2.16
CA LEU A 197 -22.91 6.10 -3.41
C LEU A 197 -24.32 5.67 -3.84
N GLU A 198 -24.74 4.44 -3.56
CA GLU A 198 -26.11 4.00 -3.82
C GLU A 198 -27.12 4.70 -2.89
N LEU A 199 -26.74 4.93 -1.63
CA LEU A 199 -27.62 5.46 -0.60
C LEU A 199 -27.76 6.98 -0.64
N ASP A 200 -26.65 7.71 -0.73
CA ASP A 200 -26.64 9.17 -0.84
C ASP A 200 -25.31 9.70 -1.43
N ARG A 201 -25.32 10.05 -2.72
CA ARG A 201 -24.16 10.64 -3.41
C ARG A 201 -23.91 12.10 -3.03
N ASP A 202 -24.94 12.79 -2.53
CA ASP A 202 -24.92 14.24 -2.31
C ASP A 202 -24.50 14.61 -0.87
N TYR A 203 -24.38 13.59 0.00
CA TYR A 203 -23.97 13.74 1.38
C TYR A 203 -22.72 14.64 1.51
N PHE A 204 -22.80 15.61 2.44
CA PHE A 204 -21.72 16.50 2.84
C PHE A 204 -20.95 17.12 1.67
N HIS A 205 -21.65 17.87 0.80
CA HIS A 205 -21.09 18.49 -0.41
C HIS A 205 -20.54 17.48 -1.43
N ALA A 206 -21.27 16.37 -1.59
CA ALA A 206 -20.93 15.28 -2.49
C ALA A 206 -19.54 14.65 -2.21
N THR A 207 -19.10 14.62 -0.95
CA THR A 207 -17.85 13.95 -0.57
C THR A 207 -17.81 12.44 -0.82
N PRO A 208 -18.92 11.68 -0.87
CA PRO A 208 -18.90 10.30 -1.36
C PRO A 208 -18.30 10.16 -2.77
N LEU A 209 -18.58 11.12 -3.67
CA LEU A 209 -17.97 11.15 -5.00
C LEU A 209 -16.47 11.42 -4.92
N LEU A 210 -16.01 12.25 -3.99
CA LEU A 210 -14.59 12.50 -3.79
C LEU A 210 -13.86 11.26 -3.26
N LEU A 211 -14.50 10.53 -2.34
CA LEU A 211 -13.97 9.28 -1.81
C LEU A 211 -13.89 8.21 -2.92
N ALA A 212 -14.92 8.08 -3.75
CA ALA A 212 -14.92 7.19 -4.92
C ALA A 212 -13.88 7.58 -5.97
N GLY A 213 -13.79 8.86 -6.33
CA GLY A 213 -12.78 9.36 -7.27
C GLY A 213 -11.36 9.11 -6.76
N SER A 214 -11.12 9.31 -5.47
CA SER A 214 -9.81 9.07 -4.83
C SER A 214 -9.49 7.57 -4.76
N LEU A 215 -10.50 6.73 -4.50
CA LEU A 215 -10.36 5.28 -4.51
C LEU A 215 -10.01 4.79 -5.91
N TYR A 216 -10.86 5.01 -6.92
CA TYR A 216 -10.64 4.48 -8.27
C TYR A 216 -9.48 5.16 -9.00
N GLY A 217 -9.17 6.43 -8.71
CA GLY A 217 -7.95 7.08 -9.20
C GLY A 217 -6.69 6.63 -8.46
N GLY A 218 -6.83 6.11 -7.24
CA GLY A 218 -5.74 5.65 -6.38
C GLY A 218 -5.50 4.14 -6.39
N LEU A 219 -6.40 3.36 -6.99
CA LEU A 219 -6.35 1.91 -7.08
C LEU A 219 -5.55 1.45 -8.30
N PRO A 220 -4.75 0.39 -8.16
CA PRO A 220 -4.11 -0.26 -9.29
C PRO A 220 -5.09 -0.76 -10.35
N LYS A 221 -4.85 -0.49 -11.64
CA LYS A 221 -5.69 -1.03 -12.74
C LYS A 221 -5.77 -2.57 -12.78
N PHE A 222 -4.75 -3.28 -12.30
CA PHE A 222 -4.71 -4.76 -12.23
C PHE A 222 -5.54 -5.36 -11.10
N SER A 223 -6.13 -4.53 -10.23
CA SER A 223 -7.06 -5.00 -9.18
C SER A 223 -8.39 -5.53 -9.75
N GLY A 224 -8.56 -5.57 -11.07
CA GLY A 224 -9.82 -5.92 -11.74
C GLY A 224 -10.84 -4.76 -11.76
N TYR A 225 -10.54 -3.62 -11.12
CA TYR A 225 -11.42 -2.46 -11.08
C TYR A 225 -11.14 -1.50 -12.24
N ARG A 226 -12.06 -1.48 -13.22
CA ARG A 226 -11.95 -0.67 -14.44
C ARG A 226 -12.73 0.65 -14.38
N GLU A 227 -13.15 1.06 -13.19
CA GLU A 227 -13.94 2.28 -13.03
C GLU A 227 -13.09 3.54 -13.19
N ASP A 228 -13.55 4.49 -14.00
CA ASP A 228 -12.84 5.75 -14.20
C ASP A 228 -13.13 6.72 -13.05
N GLY A 229 -12.13 6.93 -12.18
CA GLY A 229 -12.20 7.89 -11.07
C GLY A 229 -12.57 9.33 -11.50
N ARG A 230 -12.28 9.71 -12.76
CA ARG A 230 -12.56 11.05 -13.30
C ARG A 230 -14.03 11.42 -13.26
N LYS A 231 -14.91 10.47 -13.56
CA LYS A 231 -16.36 10.72 -13.63
C LYS A 231 -16.91 11.21 -12.29
N TYR A 232 -16.41 10.66 -11.18
CA TYR A 232 -16.87 11.03 -9.84
C TYR A 232 -16.39 12.43 -9.44
N PHE A 233 -15.14 12.77 -9.75
CA PHE A 233 -14.63 14.13 -9.49
C PHE A 233 -15.34 15.18 -10.34
N ASP A 234 -15.61 14.89 -11.61
CA ASP A 234 -16.32 15.81 -12.50
C ASP A 234 -17.76 16.04 -12.02
N GLU A 235 -18.46 14.98 -11.62
CA GLU A 235 -19.80 15.08 -11.02
C GLU A 235 -19.78 15.91 -9.71
N ALA A 236 -18.78 15.72 -8.84
CA ALA A 236 -18.65 16.49 -7.60
C ALA A 236 -18.37 17.99 -7.87
N ILE A 237 -17.52 18.29 -8.86
CA ILE A 237 -17.24 19.67 -9.30
C ILE A 237 -18.51 20.32 -9.85
N GLU A 238 -19.28 19.61 -10.66
CA GLU A 238 -20.55 20.10 -11.21
C GLU A 238 -21.57 20.40 -10.10
N LYS A 239 -21.80 19.45 -9.19
CA LYS A 239 -22.75 19.60 -8.07
C LYS A 239 -22.42 20.76 -7.14
N THR A 240 -21.14 21.06 -6.96
CA THR A 240 -20.67 22.17 -6.11
C THR A 240 -20.46 23.47 -6.87
N GLY A 241 -20.74 23.51 -8.18
CA GLY A 241 -20.44 24.65 -9.05
C GLY A 241 -18.95 25.02 -9.08
N GLY A 242 -18.07 24.08 -8.74
CA GLY A 242 -16.63 24.27 -8.60
C GLY A 242 -16.20 25.13 -7.41
N LYS A 243 -17.11 25.41 -6.46
CA LYS A 243 -16.83 26.23 -5.27
C LYS A 243 -16.16 25.45 -4.13
N PHE A 244 -16.35 24.13 -4.10
CA PHE A 244 -15.66 23.24 -3.16
C PHE A 244 -14.32 22.81 -3.75
N LEU A 245 -13.23 23.51 -3.38
CA LEU A 245 -11.91 23.37 -3.99
C LEU A 245 -11.28 21.98 -3.75
N MET A 246 -11.71 21.28 -2.69
CA MET A 246 -11.26 19.93 -2.37
C MET A 246 -11.47 18.95 -3.53
N ALA A 247 -12.57 19.11 -4.29
CA ALA A 247 -12.85 18.26 -5.44
C ALA A 247 -11.78 18.40 -6.53
N ARG A 248 -11.33 19.63 -6.81
CA ARG A 248 -10.25 19.89 -7.78
C ARG A 248 -8.90 19.43 -7.26
N LEU A 249 -8.61 19.65 -5.98
CA LEU A 249 -7.36 19.20 -5.36
C LEU A 249 -7.20 17.68 -5.49
N LEU A 250 -8.20 16.91 -5.03
CA LEU A 250 -8.14 15.45 -5.05
C LEU A 250 -8.12 14.91 -6.48
N LYS A 251 -8.89 15.51 -7.40
CA LYS A 251 -8.81 15.18 -8.83
C LYS A 251 -7.38 15.32 -9.35
N THR A 252 -6.71 16.43 -9.04
CA THR A 252 -5.34 16.67 -9.47
C THR A 252 -4.36 15.70 -8.83
N MET A 253 -4.46 15.44 -7.52
CA MET A 253 -3.60 14.50 -6.81
C MET A 253 -3.68 13.08 -7.38
N TYR A 254 -4.90 12.57 -7.63
CA TYR A 254 -5.11 11.19 -8.01
C TYR A 254 -5.08 10.94 -9.52
N LEU A 255 -5.37 11.94 -10.36
CA LEU A 255 -5.44 11.74 -11.82
C LEU A 255 -4.31 12.42 -12.60
N ASP A 256 -3.89 13.62 -12.21
CA ASP A 256 -2.88 14.39 -12.96
C ASP A 256 -1.47 14.17 -12.40
N MET A 257 -1.34 14.10 -11.08
CA MET A 257 -0.13 13.65 -10.37
C MET A 257 -0.14 12.14 -10.08
N GLY A 258 -1.18 11.48 -10.58
CA GLY A 258 -1.38 10.06 -10.45
C GLY A 258 -0.34 9.25 -11.22
N PHE A 259 -0.59 7.97 -11.26
CA PHE A 259 0.36 6.98 -11.71
C PHE A 259 0.59 7.01 -13.22
N GLN A 260 1.83 6.74 -13.63
CA GLN A 260 2.25 6.72 -15.02
C GLN A 260 3.26 5.60 -15.26
N THR A 261 3.31 5.08 -16.48
CA THR A 261 4.32 4.11 -16.90
C THR A 261 5.57 4.75 -17.48
N GLU A 262 5.44 5.98 -17.97
CA GLU A 262 6.50 6.70 -18.68
C GLU A 262 6.72 8.06 -18.02
N GLU A 263 7.99 8.42 -17.82
CA GLU A 263 8.38 9.71 -17.27
C GLU A 263 7.79 10.89 -18.08
N LYS A 264 7.83 10.83 -19.41
CA LYS A 264 7.30 11.91 -20.26
C LYS A 264 5.81 12.18 -19.98
N LYS A 265 5.02 11.13 -19.84
CA LYS A 265 3.59 11.23 -19.48
C LYS A 265 3.40 11.80 -18.08
N LEU A 266 4.29 11.43 -17.14
CA LEU A 266 4.31 12.00 -15.79
C LEU A 266 4.63 13.49 -15.81
N GLU A 267 5.62 13.93 -16.58
CA GLU A 267 5.92 15.36 -16.71
C GLU A 267 4.76 16.14 -17.35
N GLU A 268 4.09 15.58 -18.37
CA GLU A 268 2.88 16.16 -18.95
C GLU A 268 1.74 16.26 -17.92
N GLY A 269 1.57 15.22 -17.10
CA GLY A 269 0.66 15.20 -15.96
C GLY A 269 0.99 16.31 -14.96
N TYR A 270 2.26 16.44 -14.57
CA TYR A 270 2.73 17.45 -13.63
C TYR A 270 2.57 18.88 -14.18
N ARG A 271 2.75 19.10 -15.48
CA ARG A 271 2.46 20.39 -16.11
C ARG A 271 0.96 20.74 -16.05
N ARG A 272 0.07 19.76 -16.26
CA ARG A 272 -1.38 19.95 -16.08
C ARG A 272 -1.74 20.21 -14.61
N ALA A 273 -1.16 19.41 -13.70
CA ALA A 273 -1.35 19.55 -12.27
C ALA A 273 -0.92 20.93 -11.77
N ARG A 274 0.26 21.42 -12.19
CA ARG A 274 0.77 22.76 -11.85
C ARG A 274 -0.25 23.86 -12.17
N LYS A 275 -0.87 23.80 -13.36
CA LYS A 275 -1.92 24.75 -13.77
C LYS A 275 -3.16 24.63 -12.88
N ALA A 276 -3.62 23.41 -12.60
CA ALA A 276 -4.80 23.17 -11.77
C ALA A 276 -4.59 23.61 -10.31
N LEU A 277 -3.44 23.29 -9.72
CA LEU A 277 -3.08 23.67 -8.34
C LEU A 277 -2.89 25.17 -8.21
N THR A 278 -2.27 25.84 -9.19
CA THR A 278 -2.16 27.30 -9.21
C THR A 278 -3.54 27.95 -9.18
N ALA A 279 -4.49 27.45 -9.98
CA ALA A 279 -5.87 27.95 -9.97
C ALA A 279 -6.60 27.71 -8.63
N ILE A 280 -6.23 26.67 -7.87
CA ILE A 280 -6.75 26.46 -6.51
C ILE A 280 -6.17 27.50 -5.54
N VAL A 281 -4.86 27.75 -5.61
CA VAL A 281 -4.19 28.74 -4.76
C VAL A 281 -4.71 30.16 -5.00
N GLU A 282 -5.00 30.50 -6.27
CA GLU A 282 -5.49 31.82 -6.70
C GLU A 282 -7.02 31.98 -6.60
N ALA A 283 -7.75 30.92 -6.27
CA ALA A 283 -9.21 30.96 -6.18
C ALA A 283 -9.66 31.98 -5.11
N PRO A 284 -10.69 32.81 -5.38
CA PRO A 284 -11.22 33.77 -4.41
C PRO A 284 -11.51 33.12 -3.06
N ARG A 285 -11.32 33.86 -1.96
CA ARG A 285 -11.73 33.41 -0.62
C ARG A 285 -13.24 33.52 -0.44
N GLY A 286 -13.81 32.72 0.46
CA GLY A 286 -15.25 32.76 0.75
C GLY A 286 -16.13 32.23 -0.38
N LEU A 287 -15.60 31.35 -1.24
CA LEU A 287 -16.40 30.72 -2.31
C LEU A 287 -17.51 29.84 -1.76
N LEU A 288 -17.29 29.25 -0.59
CA LEU A 288 -18.22 28.39 0.12
C LEU A 288 -18.05 28.62 1.63
N PRO A 289 -18.56 29.73 2.18
CA PRO A 289 -18.28 30.17 3.55
C PRO A 289 -18.56 29.11 4.61
N GLU A 290 -19.60 28.28 4.41
CA GLU A 290 -20.01 27.21 5.33
C GLU A 290 -18.97 26.10 5.52
N VAL A 291 -17.97 26.00 4.64
CA VAL A 291 -16.86 25.03 4.71
C VAL A 291 -15.53 25.70 4.28
N GLU A 292 -15.34 26.98 4.60
CA GLU A 292 -14.15 27.73 4.19
C GLU A 292 -12.85 27.07 4.69
N LEU A 293 -12.86 26.41 5.85
CA LEU A 293 -11.71 25.67 6.37
C LEU A 293 -11.24 24.60 5.38
N ALA A 294 -12.15 23.85 4.77
CA ALA A 294 -11.80 22.83 3.78
C ALA A 294 -11.20 23.44 2.51
N ASN A 295 -11.65 24.63 2.10
CA ASN A 295 -11.07 25.37 0.98
C ASN A 295 -9.68 25.91 1.30
N GLU A 296 -9.44 26.40 2.52
CA GLU A 296 -8.10 26.81 2.95
C GLU A 296 -7.14 25.63 3.06
N VAL A 297 -7.61 24.46 3.56
CA VAL A 297 -6.83 23.21 3.51
C VAL A 297 -6.49 22.85 2.07
N ALA A 298 -7.44 22.99 1.13
CA ALA A 298 -7.18 22.71 -0.27
C ALA A 298 -6.10 23.63 -0.85
N ARG A 299 -6.13 24.94 -0.53
CA ARG A 299 -5.09 25.91 -0.90
C ARG A 299 -3.74 25.55 -0.30
N HIS A 300 -3.68 25.19 0.98
CA HIS A 300 -2.44 24.80 1.65
C HIS A 300 -1.81 23.57 1.01
N ARG A 301 -2.58 22.49 0.80
CA ARG A 301 -2.09 21.28 0.13
C ARG A 301 -1.64 21.56 -1.30
N ALA A 302 -2.37 22.42 -2.03
CA ALA A 302 -1.96 22.81 -3.38
C ALA A 302 -0.58 23.49 -3.42
N ARG A 303 -0.25 24.35 -2.43
CA ARG A 303 1.09 24.97 -2.34
C ARG A 303 2.20 23.94 -2.13
N LEU A 304 1.97 22.92 -1.29
CA LEU A 304 2.97 21.87 -1.06
C LEU A 304 3.18 21.00 -2.31
N LEU A 305 2.09 20.61 -2.99
CA LEU A 305 2.16 19.84 -4.23
C LEU A 305 2.84 20.61 -5.37
N LEU A 306 2.67 21.95 -5.41
CA LEU A 306 3.40 22.80 -6.36
C LEU A 306 4.92 22.72 -6.13
N LYS A 307 5.38 22.72 -4.88
CA LYS A 307 6.81 22.52 -4.56
C LYS A 307 7.31 21.15 -5.02
N GLU A 308 6.53 20.09 -4.79
CA GLU A 308 6.86 18.73 -5.25
C GLU A 308 6.98 18.67 -6.78
N ILE A 309 6.05 19.29 -7.50
CA ILE A 309 6.10 19.37 -8.96
C ILE A 309 7.32 20.15 -9.44
N ASP A 310 7.57 21.33 -8.85
CA ASP A 310 8.70 22.17 -9.25
C ASP A 310 10.04 21.48 -8.95
N ASP A 311 10.16 20.76 -7.83
CA ASP A 311 11.32 19.92 -7.50
C ASP A 311 11.51 18.79 -8.53
N PHE A 312 10.44 18.05 -8.85
CA PHE A 312 10.52 16.97 -9.82
C PHE A 312 10.91 17.45 -11.22
N LEU A 313 10.36 18.58 -11.68
CA LEU A 313 10.62 19.15 -12.99
C LEU A 313 12.00 19.83 -13.10
N THR A 314 12.65 20.16 -11.97
CA THR A 314 13.98 20.76 -11.96
C THR A 314 15.05 19.68 -12.16
N PRO A 315 15.84 19.71 -13.26
CA PRO A 315 16.86 18.70 -13.50
C PRO A 315 18.04 18.86 -12.54
N LEU A 316 18.61 17.73 -12.10
CA LEU A 316 19.87 17.70 -11.36
C LEU A 316 21.04 17.25 -12.27
N PRO A 317 22.30 17.58 -11.95
CA PRO A 317 23.46 17.18 -12.77
C PRO A 317 23.55 15.67 -13.02
N TYR A 318 23.23 14.86 -12.00
CA TYR A 318 23.31 13.40 -12.06
C TYR A 318 21.96 12.77 -11.68
N GLU A 319 21.05 12.75 -12.64
CA GLU A 319 19.74 12.11 -12.49
C GLU A 319 19.76 10.68 -13.02
N ILE A 320 19.27 9.73 -12.22
CA ILE A 320 19.03 8.35 -12.64
C ILE A 320 17.52 8.14 -12.68
N ARG A 321 16.96 8.00 -13.88
CA ARG A 321 15.53 7.71 -14.06
C ARG A 321 15.27 6.24 -13.80
N LEU A 322 14.50 5.95 -12.76
CA LEU A 322 14.24 4.58 -12.30
C LEU A 322 12.82 4.15 -12.68
N CYS A 323 12.72 3.15 -13.55
CA CYS A 323 11.49 2.40 -13.78
C CYS A 323 11.37 1.29 -12.73
N THR A 324 10.15 1.02 -12.28
CA THR A 324 9.87 -0.07 -11.35
C THR A 324 8.66 -0.84 -11.84
N ILE A 325 8.69 -2.15 -11.66
CA ILE A 325 7.51 -2.98 -11.87
C ILE A 325 6.58 -2.99 -10.66
N VAL A 326 7.02 -2.49 -9.51
CA VAL A 326 6.27 -2.59 -8.24
C VAL A 326 5.46 -1.31 -7.98
N PRO A 327 4.17 -1.41 -7.62
CA PRO A 327 3.31 -0.26 -7.31
C PRO A 327 3.83 0.68 -6.21
N LYS A 328 3.49 1.97 -6.32
CA LYS A 328 3.72 2.97 -5.25
C LYS A 328 2.99 2.56 -3.96
N GLY A 329 3.66 2.78 -2.84
CA GLY A 329 3.11 2.54 -1.50
C GLY A 329 3.48 1.17 -0.93
N THR A 330 4.12 0.31 -1.72
CA THR A 330 4.78 -0.91 -1.24
C THR A 330 6.01 -0.57 -0.41
N ARG A 331 6.42 -1.49 0.48
CA ARG A 331 7.67 -1.35 1.27
C ARG A 331 8.89 -1.11 0.37
N TRP A 332 8.89 -1.73 -0.80
CA TRP A 332 9.92 -1.56 -1.82
C TRP A 332 10.02 -0.11 -2.32
N THR A 333 8.92 0.46 -2.84
CA THR A 333 8.93 1.84 -3.35
C THR A 333 9.17 2.86 -2.25
N HIS A 334 8.78 2.54 -1.02
CA HIS A 334 9.11 3.32 0.17
C HIS A 334 10.63 3.32 0.43
N ALA A 335 11.31 2.17 0.35
CA ALA A 335 12.76 2.09 0.50
C ALA A 335 13.54 2.76 -0.65
N LEU A 336 13.04 2.71 -1.88
CA LEU A 336 13.60 3.48 -3.00
C LEU A 336 13.45 4.99 -2.79
N ALA A 337 12.33 5.45 -2.24
CA ALA A 337 12.15 6.86 -1.88
C ALA A 337 13.13 7.30 -0.78
N GLN A 338 13.35 6.45 0.24
CA GLN A 338 14.36 6.69 1.26
C GLN A 338 15.77 6.76 0.67
N MET A 339 16.08 5.87 -0.28
CA MET A 339 17.36 5.86 -0.97
C MET A 339 17.60 7.19 -1.70
N ASN A 340 16.57 7.70 -2.38
CA ASN A 340 16.63 8.99 -3.05
C ASN A 340 16.91 10.15 -2.07
N ASP A 341 16.24 10.19 -0.92
CA ASP A 341 16.47 11.19 0.12
C ASP A 341 17.93 11.20 0.59
N ILE A 342 18.49 10.02 0.89
CA ILE A 342 19.88 9.88 1.33
C ILE A 342 20.85 10.36 0.25
N ILE A 343 20.62 9.98 -1.01
CA ILE A 343 21.45 10.42 -2.15
C ILE A 343 21.42 11.94 -2.27
N ARG A 344 20.23 12.55 -2.23
CA ARG A 344 20.08 14.00 -2.35
C ARG A 344 20.77 14.73 -1.20
N GLN A 345 20.56 14.27 0.03
CA GLN A 345 21.15 14.88 1.22
C GLN A 345 22.69 14.81 1.19
N ARG A 346 23.26 13.63 0.92
CA ARG A 346 24.72 13.41 0.95
C ARG A 346 25.46 14.00 -0.23
N THR A 347 24.77 14.24 -1.35
CA THR A 347 25.36 14.88 -2.53
C THR A 347 25.06 16.38 -2.63
N GLY A 348 24.28 16.94 -1.69
CA GLY A 348 23.85 18.33 -1.74
C GLY A 348 23.01 18.64 -3.00
N ASN A 349 22.08 17.75 -3.36
CA ASN A 349 21.28 17.79 -4.58
C ASN A 349 22.11 17.79 -5.89
N GLN A 350 23.29 17.19 -5.92
CA GLN A 350 23.99 16.94 -7.19
C GLN A 350 23.43 15.71 -7.90
N ALA A 351 22.90 14.73 -7.15
CA ALA A 351 22.33 13.51 -7.70
C ALA A 351 20.95 13.17 -7.11
N ARG A 352 20.13 12.43 -7.88
CA ARG A 352 18.86 11.87 -7.41
C ARG A 352 18.46 10.61 -8.18
N LEU A 353 17.60 9.80 -7.56
CA LEU A 353 16.77 8.82 -8.25
C LEU A 353 15.43 9.47 -8.61
N LYS A 354 15.12 9.56 -9.90
CA LYS A 354 13.81 10.02 -10.38
C LYS A 354 12.93 8.81 -10.63
N ILE A 355 12.11 8.50 -9.62
CA ILE A 355 11.26 7.30 -9.61
C ILE A 355 9.93 7.62 -10.30
N VAL A 356 9.58 6.86 -11.33
CA VAL A 356 8.26 6.96 -11.97
C VAL A 356 7.24 6.16 -11.14
N PRO A 357 6.21 6.79 -10.55
CA PRO A 357 5.25 6.09 -9.70
C PRO A 357 4.25 5.32 -10.57
N VAL A 358 4.18 4.00 -10.35
CA VAL A 358 3.28 3.10 -11.08
C VAL A 358 2.15 2.66 -10.15
N ASP A 359 0.93 2.59 -10.67
CA ASP A 359 -0.28 2.16 -9.95
C ASP A 359 -0.36 0.66 -9.94
N TYR A 360 0.04 0.03 -11.03
CA TYR A 360 -0.04 -1.41 -11.20
C TYR A 360 1.32 -2.07 -11.28
N MET A 361 1.30 -3.37 -11.02
CA MET A 361 2.45 -4.21 -11.28
C MET A 361 2.70 -4.23 -12.78
N ARG A 362 3.81 -3.69 -13.26
CA ARG A 362 4.08 -3.59 -14.70
C ARG A 362 4.60 -4.90 -15.25
N GLU A 363 4.39 -5.10 -16.54
CA GLU A 363 5.05 -6.19 -17.26
C GLU A 363 6.56 -6.04 -17.19
N GLU A 364 7.25 -7.08 -16.73
CA GLU A 364 8.70 -7.06 -16.63
C GLU A 364 9.35 -6.89 -18.01
N GLU A 365 8.79 -7.52 -19.05
CA GLU A 365 9.24 -7.43 -20.44
C GLU A 365 9.21 -5.98 -20.94
N GLN A 366 8.13 -5.25 -20.63
CA GLN A 366 8.00 -3.84 -20.99
C GLN A 366 9.05 -2.97 -20.27
N VAL A 367 9.24 -3.18 -18.96
CA VAL A 367 10.24 -2.40 -18.19
C VAL A 367 11.66 -2.70 -18.66
N LYS A 368 11.93 -3.94 -19.06
CA LYS A 368 13.19 -4.34 -19.68
C LYS A 368 13.42 -3.61 -20.99
N GLU A 369 12.43 -3.65 -21.89
CA GLU A 369 12.52 -2.96 -23.19
C GLU A 369 12.76 -1.45 -23.00
N GLU A 370 12.10 -0.83 -22.02
CA GLU A 370 12.35 0.58 -21.66
C GLU A 370 13.77 0.85 -21.18
N LEU A 371 14.35 -0.08 -20.41
CA LEU A 371 15.75 0.02 -19.97
C LEU A 371 16.70 -0.14 -21.16
N GLU A 372 16.51 -1.14 -22.01
CA GLU A 372 17.37 -1.42 -23.18
C GLU A 372 17.33 -0.27 -24.20
N LEU A 373 16.15 0.30 -24.45
CA LEU A 373 15.95 1.45 -25.34
C LEU A 373 16.39 2.79 -24.72
N GLY A 374 16.74 2.82 -23.43
CA GLY A 374 17.15 4.03 -22.72
C GLY A 374 16.00 4.99 -22.38
N ALA A 375 14.76 4.52 -22.41
CA ALA A 375 13.61 5.25 -21.88
C ALA A 375 13.73 5.47 -20.36
N CYS A 376 14.42 4.56 -19.65
CA CYS A 376 14.90 4.74 -18.29
C CYS A 376 16.40 4.45 -18.16
N ASP A 377 16.99 4.86 -17.03
CA ASP A 377 18.42 4.70 -16.75
C ASP A 377 18.69 3.54 -15.77
N ALA A 378 17.68 3.19 -14.98
CA ALA A 378 17.70 2.10 -14.01
C ALA A 378 16.34 1.41 -13.97
N ALA A 379 16.34 0.15 -13.57
CA ALA A 379 15.11 -0.62 -13.38
C ALA A 379 15.19 -1.51 -12.14
N SER A 380 14.04 -1.68 -11.46
CA SER A 380 13.85 -2.62 -10.35
C SER A 380 12.88 -3.73 -10.76
N PHE A 381 13.30 -4.99 -10.61
CA PHE A 381 12.59 -6.21 -11.02
C PHE A 381 12.30 -7.14 -9.84
N VAL A 382 11.21 -7.91 -9.90
CA VAL A 382 10.78 -8.89 -8.88
C VAL A 382 11.44 -10.24 -9.13
N MET A 383 11.60 -10.62 -10.40
CA MET A 383 12.42 -11.75 -10.81
C MET A 383 13.44 -11.24 -11.82
N PRO A 384 14.75 -11.35 -11.59
CA PRO A 384 15.77 -10.80 -12.49
C PRO A 384 15.95 -11.66 -13.75
N MET A 385 14.91 -12.38 -14.18
CA MET A 385 14.91 -13.23 -15.37
C MET A 385 15.34 -12.47 -16.62
N HIS A 386 15.12 -11.15 -16.66
CA HIS A 386 15.55 -10.29 -17.75
C HIS A 386 16.99 -9.75 -17.65
N ALA A 387 17.63 -9.84 -16.49
CA ALA A 387 19.09 -9.75 -16.34
C ALA A 387 19.77 -11.13 -16.45
N SER A 388 19.00 -12.23 -16.46
CA SER A 388 19.49 -13.60 -16.21
C SER A 388 19.96 -14.39 -17.43
N GLU A 389 19.86 -13.86 -18.66
CA GLU A 389 20.49 -14.58 -19.77
C GLU A 389 22.00 -14.70 -19.55
N LYS A 390 22.65 -13.75 -18.85
CA LYS A 390 24.08 -13.81 -18.52
C LYS A 390 24.43 -13.47 -17.06
N ALA A 391 23.45 -13.37 -16.15
CA ALA A 391 23.64 -13.43 -14.69
C ALA A 391 23.23 -14.79 -14.05
N PRO A 392 23.95 -15.89 -14.36
CA PRO A 392 23.52 -17.23 -13.98
C PRO A 392 23.58 -17.53 -12.48
N ALA A 393 24.24 -16.71 -11.67
CA ALA A 393 24.24 -16.88 -10.22
C ALA A 393 22.82 -16.75 -9.62
N ILE A 394 21.90 -16.05 -10.30
CA ILE A 394 20.54 -15.91 -9.79
C ILE A 394 19.73 -17.21 -9.83
N TYR A 395 19.95 -18.08 -10.82
CA TYR A 395 19.27 -19.39 -10.87
C TYR A 395 19.59 -20.24 -9.64
N LEU A 396 20.74 -20.03 -9.02
CA LEU A 396 21.14 -20.74 -7.80
C LEU A 396 20.38 -20.18 -6.58
N LEU A 397 20.09 -18.88 -6.57
CA LEU A 397 19.21 -18.26 -5.57
C LEU A 397 17.75 -18.71 -5.68
N GLU A 398 17.31 -19.28 -6.80
CA GLU A 398 15.92 -19.76 -6.99
C GLU A 398 15.73 -21.26 -6.71
N MET A 399 16.77 -21.96 -6.25
CA MET A 399 16.72 -23.40 -6.03
C MET A 399 15.63 -23.79 -5.02
N LEU A 400 14.76 -24.71 -5.42
CA LEU A 400 13.66 -25.18 -4.60
C LEU A 400 14.15 -26.10 -3.49
N LEU A 401 13.58 -25.95 -2.30
CA LEU A 401 13.88 -26.74 -1.10
C LEU A 401 15.37 -26.72 -0.69
N TYR A 402 16.13 -25.71 -1.12
CA TYR A 402 17.56 -25.59 -0.82
C TYR A 402 17.81 -24.74 0.42
N TYR A 403 17.16 -23.57 0.52
CA TYR A 403 17.30 -22.65 1.65
C TYR A 403 16.36 -23.02 2.81
N HIS A 404 16.86 -22.94 4.03
CA HIS A 404 16.12 -23.32 5.25
C HIS A 404 15.44 -22.13 5.94
N ASP A 405 16.08 -20.97 5.91
CA ASP A 405 15.60 -19.75 6.54
C ASP A 405 16.16 -18.49 5.85
N TYR A 406 15.66 -17.35 6.31
CA TYR A 406 16.00 -16.03 5.77
C TYR A 406 17.44 -15.64 6.03
N GLU A 407 18.03 -16.05 7.16
CA GLU A 407 19.41 -15.70 7.51
C GLU A 407 20.39 -16.41 6.57
N GLN A 408 20.11 -17.68 6.27
CA GLN A 408 20.86 -18.45 5.29
C GLN A 408 20.74 -17.80 3.91
N LEU A 409 19.53 -17.50 3.42
CA LEU A 409 19.35 -16.87 2.11
C LEU A 409 20.06 -15.51 2.02
N ALA A 410 19.94 -14.67 3.05
CA ALA A 410 20.62 -13.37 3.11
C ALA A 410 22.15 -13.53 3.06
N CYS A 411 22.70 -14.55 3.73
CA CYS A 411 24.12 -14.88 3.64
C CYS A 411 24.53 -15.25 2.21
N TYR A 412 23.76 -16.10 1.51
CA TYR A 412 24.04 -16.43 0.11
C TYR A 412 23.99 -15.20 -0.80
N VAL A 413 22.98 -14.33 -0.63
CA VAL A 413 22.87 -13.09 -1.40
C VAL A 413 24.10 -12.21 -1.20
N ARG A 414 24.59 -12.08 0.04
CA ARG A 414 25.79 -11.30 0.36
C ARG A 414 27.05 -11.88 -0.28
N GLU A 415 27.28 -13.18 -0.14
CA GLU A 415 28.47 -13.86 -0.67
C GLU A 415 28.48 -13.97 -2.21
N LEU A 416 27.29 -13.93 -2.83
CA LEU A 416 27.14 -13.92 -4.29
C LEU A 416 27.10 -12.51 -4.88
N TYR A 417 27.02 -11.44 -4.07
CA TYR A 417 26.80 -10.08 -4.56
C TYR A 417 27.86 -9.65 -5.58
N ASP A 418 29.15 -9.80 -5.27
CA ASP A 418 30.23 -9.39 -6.18
C ASP A 418 30.23 -10.20 -7.49
N ILE A 419 29.81 -11.46 -7.43
CA ILE A 419 29.68 -12.33 -8.61
C ILE A 419 28.50 -11.86 -9.47
N LEU A 420 27.37 -11.53 -8.83
CA LEU A 420 26.19 -10.99 -9.51
C LEU A 420 26.48 -9.63 -10.13
N ASP A 421 27.13 -8.72 -9.41
CA ASP A 421 27.53 -7.40 -9.92
C ASP A 421 28.45 -7.56 -11.13
N PHE A 422 29.48 -8.41 -11.05
CA PHE A 422 30.36 -8.70 -12.19
C PHE A 422 29.62 -9.28 -13.41
N GLN A 423 28.68 -10.21 -13.19
CA GLN A 423 27.90 -10.82 -14.27
C GLN A 423 26.99 -9.79 -14.96
N VAL A 424 26.34 -8.93 -14.17
CA VAL A 424 25.49 -7.85 -14.67
C VAL A 424 26.33 -6.77 -15.37
N GLU A 425 27.54 -6.49 -14.90
CA GLU A 425 28.51 -5.59 -15.55
C GLU A 425 28.94 -6.07 -16.92
N ALA A 426 29.12 -7.38 -17.12
CA ALA A 426 29.41 -7.96 -18.44
C ALA A 426 28.28 -7.72 -19.46
N GLU A 427 27.07 -7.40 -19.00
CA GLU A 427 25.92 -7.04 -19.84
C GLU A 427 25.78 -5.53 -20.05
N GLY A 428 26.71 -4.72 -19.53
CA GLY A 428 26.68 -3.27 -19.65
C GLY A 428 25.78 -2.60 -18.61
N TYR A 429 25.55 -3.23 -17.46
CA TYR A 429 24.79 -2.69 -16.34
C TYR A 429 25.62 -2.61 -15.06
N VAL A 430 25.04 -2.14 -13.96
CA VAL A 430 25.63 -2.18 -12.61
C VAL A 430 24.53 -2.58 -11.64
N LEU A 431 24.80 -3.55 -10.76
CA LEU A 431 23.86 -4.00 -9.75
C LEU A 431 23.86 -3.01 -8.58
N LEU A 432 22.75 -2.36 -8.27
CA LEU A 432 22.67 -1.55 -7.06
C LEU A 432 22.45 -2.42 -5.83
N ASN A 433 21.50 -3.35 -5.92
CA ASN A 433 21.12 -4.23 -4.82
C ASN A 433 20.35 -5.45 -5.34
N VAL A 434 20.43 -6.54 -4.57
CA VAL A 434 19.53 -7.69 -4.64
C VAL A 434 18.44 -7.49 -3.60
N LEU A 435 17.21 -7.84 -3.95
CA LEU A 435 16.02 -7.65 -3.13
C LEU A 435 15.41 -9.00 -2.83
N GLU A 436 14.71 -9.10 -1.71
CA GLU A 436 13.99 -10.32 -1.35
C GLU A 436 12.47 -10.08 -1.38
N LEU A 437 11.72 -11.07 -1.84
CA LEU A 437 10.26 -11.11 -1.75
C LEU A 437 9.75 -12.09 -0.69
N GLY A 438 10.63 -13.00 -0.26
CA GLY A 438 10.37 -14.01 0.76
C GLY A 438 10.29 -15.43 0.22
N PHE A 439 10.16 -16.36 1.15
CA PHE A 439 9.90 -17.75 0.84
C PHE A 439 8.56 -17.93 0.14
N VAL A 440 8.55 -18.79 -0.87
CA VAL A 440 7.44 -19.07 -1.77
C VAL A 440 6.66 -20.28 -1.28
N TYR A 441 5.34 -20.14 -1.16
CA TYR A 441 4.41 -21.19 -0.79
C TYR A 441 3.52 -21.55 -1.99
N VAL A 442 2.88 -22.71 -1.91
CA VAL A 442 1.86 -23.13 -2.88
C VAL A 442 0.48 -22.80 -2.34
N TYR A 443 -0.37 -22.21 -3.18
CA TYR A 443 -1.75 -21.87 -2.84
C TYR A 443 -2.72 -22.52 -3.82
N SER A 444 -3.79 -23.09 -3.30
CA SER A 444 -4.75 -23.88 -4.07
C SER A 444 -6.18 -23.49 -3.73
N ARG A 445 -7.05 -23.53 -4.75
CA ARG A 445 -8.50 -23.37 -4.60
C ARG A 445 -9.13 -24.58 -3.92
N PHE A 446 -8.50 -25.74 -4.10
CA PHE A 446 -9.00 -27.05 -3.69
C PHE A 446 -8.08 -27.70 -2.67
N ASP A 447 -8.66 -28.53 -1.81
CA ASP A 447 -7.87 -29.39 -0.94
C ASP A 447 -7.11 -30.43 -1.76
N ILE A 448 -5.83 -30.61 -1.47
CA ILE A 448 -4.91 -31.49 -2.21
C ILE A 448 -4.09 -32.35 -1.24
N PRO A 449 -4.74 -33.21 -0.43
CA PRO A 449 -4.09 -33.98 0.63
C PRO A 449 -3.04 -34.98 0.09
N GLY A 450 -3.16 -35.40 -1.17
CA GLY A 450 -2.17 -36.23 -1.88
C GLY A 450 -1.02 -35.43 -2.51
N GLY A 451 -0.94 -34.11 -2.28
CA GLY A 451 0.14 -33.25 -2.72
C GLY A 451 0.28 -33.22 -4.25
N LEU A 452 1.52 -33.41 -4.75
CA LEU A 452 1.80 -33.40 -6.19
C LEU A 452 1.03 -34.49 -6.95
N THR A 453 0.66 -35.59 -6.28
CA THR A 453 -0.11 -36.66 -6.90
C THR A 453 -1.51 -36.19 -7.30
N ASP A 454 -2.16 -35.40 -6.44
CA ASP A 454 -3.49 -34.85 -6.71
C ASP A 454 -3.44 -33.81 -7.82
N ILE A 455 -2.41 -32.96 -7.84
CA ILE A 455 -2.20 -31.98 -8.92
C ILE A 455 -2.19 -32.67 -10.29
N LYS A 456 -1.45 -33.78 -10.41
CA LYS A 456 -1.38 -34.57 -11.66
C LYS A 456 -2.68 -35.28 -11.98
N LYS A 457 -3.21 -36.01 -11.00
CA LYS A 457 -4.41 -36.85 -11.16
C LYS A 457 -5.62 -36.01 -11.59
N ASN A 458 -5.75 -34.82 -11.00
CA ASN A 458 -6.85 -33.90 -11.26
C ASN A 458 -6.56 -32.93 -12.42
N ARG A 459 -5.37 -32.99 -13.03
CA ARG A 459 -4.92 -32.12 -14.12
C ARG A 459 -5.10 -30.64 -13.77
N MET A 460 -4.69 -30.28 -12.56
CA MET A 460 -4.86 -28.92 -12.05
C MET A 460 -4.09 -27.92 -12.90
N LYS A 461 -4.68 -26.75 -13.07
CA LYS A 461 -4.14 -25.63 -13.84
C LYS A 461 -3.11 -24.86 -13.00
N VAL A 462 -1.85 -25.31 -13.06
CA VAL A 462 -0.73 -24.69 -12.35
C VAL A 462 -0.21 -23.49 -13.13
N TRP A 463 -0.28 -22.31 -12.53
CA TRP A 463 0.31 -21.11 -13.10
C TRP A 463 1.84 -21.13 -12.98
N ILE A 464 2.52 -20.68 -14.03
CA ILE A 464 3.90 -20.22 -13.97
C ILE A 464 4.02 -18.85 -14.62
N LEU A 465 4.94 -18.04 -14.13
CA LEU A 465 5.31 -16.80 -14.80
C LEU A 465 5.80 -17.10 -16.23
N LYS A 466 5.26 -16.37 -17.19
CA LYS A 466 5.66 -16.44 -18.60
C LYS A 466 7.18 -16.28 -18.73
N ASP A 467 7.79 -17.08 -19.61
CA ASP A 467 9.23 -17.09 -19.92
C ASP A 467 10.18 -17.41 -18.75
N HIS A 468 9.64 -17.88 -17.61
CA HIS A 468 10.43 -18.21 -16.43
C HIS A 468 11.11 -19.58 -16.55
N VAL A 469 12.37 -19.60 -17.02
CA VAL A 469 13.12 -20.81 -17.38
C VAL A 469 13.22 -21.83 -16.23
N TYR A 470 13.49 -21.38 -15.00
CA TYR A 470 13.70 -22.29 -13.87
C TYR A 470 12.41 -23.03 -13.51
N SER A 471 11.36 -22.27 -13.15
CA SER A 471 10.04 -22.81 -12.80
C SER A 471 9.41 -23.62 -13.94
N GLU A 472 9.54 -23.20 -15.21
CA GLU A 472 9.05 -23.97 -16.36
C GLU A 472 9.70 -25.36 -16.42
N ARG A 473 11.01 -25.44 -16.18
CA ARG A 473 11.71 -26.73 -16.20
C ARG A 473 11.32 -27.60 -15.03
N VAL A 474 11.24 -27.04 -13.82
CA VAL A 474 10.80 -27.79 -12.64
C VAL A 474 9.42 -28.41 -12.88
N VAL A 475 8.42 -27.64 -13.30
CA VAL A 475 7.06 -28.18 -13.46
C VAL A 475 6.98 -29.24 -14.57
N ARG A 476 7.77 -29.10 -15.64
CA ARG A 476 7.87 -30.12 -16.70
C ARG A 476 8.56 -31.40 -16.21
N GLU A 477 9.63 -31.30 -15.42
CA GLU A 477 10.29 -32.45 -14.78
C GLU A 477 9.33 -33.16 -13.80
N LEU A 478 8.48 -32.39 -13.14
CA LEU A 478 7.38 -32.93 -12.35
C LEU A 478 6.27 -33.54 -13.21
N GLY A 479 6.27 -33.44 -14.53
CA GLY A 479 5.21 -33.99 -15.40
C GLY A 479 3.90 -33.20 -15.33
N ILE A 480 3.98 -31.90 -14.99
CA ILE A 480 2.86 -30.97 -14.95
C ILE A 480 2.91 -30.10 -16.22
N THR A 481 1.77 -29.93 -16.88
CA THR A 481 1.62 -28.97 -17.98
C THR A 481 1.27 -27.61 -17.40
N PRO A 482 2.14 -26.58 -17.53
CA PRO A 482 1.88 -25.29 -16.91
C PRO A 482 1.03 -24.37 -17.78
N ASN A 483 0.26 -23.51 -17.10
CA ASN A 483 -0.38 -22.33 -17.69
C ASN A 483 0.57 -21.14 -17.57
N ARG A 484 1.01 -20.60 -18.72
CA ARG A 484 2.02 -19.54 -18.82
C ARG A 484 1.35 -18.20 -19.06
N ASN A 485 1.18 -17.43 -18.01
CA ASN A 485 0.56 -16.11 -18.11
C ASN A 485 1.44 -15.07 -17.42
N ALA A 486 1.30 -13.82 -17.84
CA ALA A 486 1.98 -12.73 -17.19
C ALA A 486 1.47 -12.53 -15.77
N LEU A 487 2.29 -11.90 -14.93
CA LEU A 487 1.99 -11.69 -13.52
C LEU A 487 0.72 -10.84 -13.33
N ILE A 488 0.45 -9.92 -14.26
CA ILE A 488 -0.70 -9.02 -14.21
C ILE A 488 -2.03 -9.72 -14.53
N ASP A 489 -1.99 -10.82 -15.27
CA ASP A 489 -3.18 -11.53 -15.76
C ASP A 489 -3.70 -12.56 -14.73
N VAL A 490 -2.88 -12.92 -13.74
CA VAL A 490 -3.17 -14.01 -12.80
C VAL A 490 -4.51 -13.84 -12.10
N ARG A 491 -4.85 -12.62 -11.67
CA ARG A 491 -6.12 -12.38 -10.96
C ARG A 491 -7.33 -12.62 -11.87
N ASP A 492 -7.30 -12.09 -13.09
CA ASP A 492 -8.38 -12.26 -14.07
C ASP A 492 -8.52 -13.75 -14.46
N ASP A 493 -7.40 -14.45 -14.61
CA ASP A 493 -7.38 -15.90 -14.87
C ASP A 493 -7.87 -16.75 -13.70
N LEU A 494 -7.64 -16.33 -12.46
CA LEU A 494 -8.21 -16.97 -11.27
C LEU A 494 -9.74 -16.82 -11.27
N ILE A 495 -10.25 -15.62 -11.54
CA ILE A 495 -11.69 -15.35 -11.64
C ILE A 495 -12.32 -16.16 -12.77
N ALA A 496 -11.65 -16.22 -13.93
CA ALA A 496 -12.10 -16.99 -15.09
C ALA A 496 -12.01 -18.52 -14.90
N GLY A 497 -11.33 -19.00 -13.85
CA GLY A 497 -11.10 -20.42 -13.62
C GLY A 497 -10.04 -21.04 -14.55
N ASN A 498 -9.15 -20.23 -15.09
CA ASN A 498 -7.99 -20.66 -15.89
C ASN A 498 -6.80 -21.07 -15.02
N ILE A 499 -6.80 -20.73 -13.73
CA ILE A 499 -5.76 -21.11 -12.77
C ILE A 499 -6.43 -21.74 -11.54
N ASP A 500 -5.88 -22.88 -11.10
CA ASP A 500 -6.31 -23.58 -9.89
C ASP A 500 -5.30 -23.44 -8.75
N LEU A 501 -4.02 -23.23 -9.11
CA LEU A 501 -2.89 -23.25 -8.19
C LEU A 501 -1.82 -22.24 -8.62
N VAL A 502 -1.31 -21.49 -7.66
CA VAL A 502 -0.20 -20.54 -7.83
C VAL A 502 0.90 -20.81 -6.81
N TYR A 503 2.08 -20.27 -7.08
CA TYR A 503 3.16 -20.14 -6.10
C TYR A 503 3.50 -18.65 -5.94
N ALA A 504 3.65 -18.20 -4.70
CA ALA A 504 3.99 -16.81 -4.38
C ALA A 504 4.54 -16.73 -2.95
N SER A 505 5.19 -15.61 -2.59
CA SER A 505 5.39 -15.33 -1.16
C SER A 505 4.04 -14.93 -0.51
N PRO A 506 3.86 -15.15 0.80
CA PRO A 506 2.65 -14.73 1.51
C PRO A 506 2.35 -13.23 1.34
N LEU A 507 3.40 -12.40 1.38
CA LEU A 507 3.29 -10.96 1.14
C LEU A 507 2.81 -10.66 -0.28
N GLN A 508 3.38 -11.32 -1.29
CA GLN A 508 2.94 -11.17 -2.67
C GLN A 508 1.46 -11.55 -2.84
N LEU A 509 1.04 -12.69 -2.28
CA LEU A 509 -0.36 -13.16 -2.36
C LEU A 509 -1.36 -12.17 -1.77
N VAL A 510 -0.99 -11.53 -0.66
CA VAL A 510 -1.81 -10.48 -0.02
C VAL A 510 -1.82 -9.20 -0.86
N THR A 511 -0.64 -8.72 -1.27
CA THR A 511 -0.49 -7.44 -1.99
C THR A 511 -1.15 -7.43 -3.37
N SER A 512 -1.21 -8.59 -4.04
CA SER A 512 -1.86 -8.74 -5.34
C SER A 512 -3.38 -8.95 -5.27
N GLY A 513 -3.92 -9.18 -4.07
CA GLY A 513 -5.33 -9.51 -3.87
C GLY A 513 -5.70 -10.96 -4.22
N TRP A 514 -4.74 -11.80 -4.64
CA TRP A 514 -5.01 -13.19 -5.06
C TRP A 514 -5.56 -14.06 -3.92
N TYR A 515 -5.24 -13.73 -2.67
CA TYR A 515 -5.74 -14.46 -1.49
C TYR A 515 -7.26 -14.61 -1.44
N ALA A 516 -8.03 -13.71 -2.08
CA ALA A 516 -9.48 -13.78 -2.09
C ALA A 516 -10.03 -15.02 -2.85
N GLU A 517 -9.23 -15.58 -3.76
CA GLU A 517 -9.64 -16.69 -4.65
C GLU A 517 -9.17 -18.07 -4.16
N PHE A 518 -8.34 -18.13 -3.12
CA PHE A 518 -7.77 -19.37 -2.59
C PHE A 518 -8.35 -19.77 -1.24
N SER A 519 -8.29 -21.06 -0.95
CA SER A 519 -8.77 -21.63 0.31
C SER A 519 -7.70 -22.43 1.05
N TYR A 520 -6.62 -22.82 0.37
CA TYR A 520 -5.59 -23.69 0.93
C TYR A 520 -4.19 -23.15 0.65
N MET A 521 -3.28 -23.38 1.59
CA MET A 521 -1.84 -23.09 1.45
C MET A 521 -1.00 -24.28 1.90
N SER A 522 0.21 -24.43 1.35
CA SER A 522 1.17 -25.41 1.85
C SER A 522 1.60 -25.10 3.29
N ASP A 523 1.92 -26.13 4.06
CA ASP A 523 2.43 -26.00 5.43
C ASP A 523 3.87 -25.47 5.48
N GLN A 524 4.64 -25.75 4.44
CA GLN A 524 6.03 -25.34 4.27
C GLN A 524 6.26 -24.60 2.95
N PRO A 525 7.27 -23.72 2.89
CA PRO A 525 7.68 -23.11 1.63
C PRO A 525 8.40 -24.12 0.74
N ILE A 526 8.38 -23.87 -0.56
CA ILE A 526 9.02 -24.73 -1.57
C ILE A 526 10.27 -24.10 -2.19
N GLY A 527 10.50 -22.81 -1.97
CA GLY A 527 11.63 -22.05 -2.51
C GLY A 527 11.57 -20.61 -2.04
N ASN A 528 12.24 -19.71 -2.76
CA ASN A 528 12.30 -18.29 -2.45
C ASN A 528 12.25 -17.47 -3.75
N SER A 529 12.04 -16.17 -3.58
CA SER A 529 12.00 -15.21 -4.68
C SER A 529 12.87 -14.01 -4.34
N VAL A 530 13.74 -13.66 -5.29
CA VAL A 530 14.65 -12.52 -5.20
C VAL A 530 14.48 -11.64 -6.42
N GLY A 531 14.60 -10.33 -6.21
CA GLY A 531 14.61 -9.32 -7.25
C GLY A 531 15.94 -8.57 -7.30
N ALA A 532 16.05 -7.59 -8.19
CA ALA A 532 17.25 -6.76 -8.29
C ALA A 532 16.93 -5.37 -8.81
N THR A 533 17.78 -4.40 -8.46
CA THR A 533 17.80 -3.09 -9.10
C THR A 533 19.12 -2.93 -9.84
N ILE A 534 19.04 -2.59 -11.13
CA ILE A 534 20.21 -2.40 -12.00
C ILE A 534 20.18 -1.02 -12.65
N VAL A 535 21.36 -0.49 -12.99
CA VAL A 535 21.56 0.79 -13.69
C VAL A 535 22.34 0.54 -14.97
N ARG A 536 22.04 1.25 -16.05
CA ARG A 536 22.85 1.17 -17.28
C ARG A 536 24.27 1.65 -17.04
N GLY A 537 25.25 0.88 -17.50
CA GLY A 537 26.67 1.15 -17.31
C GLY A 537 27.13 2.44 -18.00
N ASP A 538 26.55 2.80 -19.15
CA ASP A 538 26.86 4.06 -19.84
C ASP A 538 26.42 5.29 -19.04
N VAL A 539 25.30 5.21 -18.32
CA VAL A 539 24.84 6.21 -17.36
C VAL A 539 25.74 6.23 -16.13
N TRP A 540 25.97 5.05 -15.53
CA TRP A 540 26.79 4.91 -14.33
C TRP A 540 28.20 5.50 -14.50
N ASN A 541 28.82 5.26 -15.66
CA ASN A 541 30.18 5.72 -15.94
C ASN A 541 30.30 7.23 -16.13
N ARG A 542 29.19 7.96 -16.34
CA ARG A 542 29.16 9.43 -16.39
C ARG A 542 29.12 10.07 -15.00
N ILE A 543 28.81 9.29 -13.97
CA ILE A 543 28.68 9.76 -12.59
C ILE A 543 30.07 9.76 -11.90
N PRO A 544 30.48 10.86 -11.23
CA PRO A 544 31.71 10.91 -10.45
C PRO A 544 31.83 9.77 -9.45
N LYS A 545 33.05 9.29 -9.20
CA LYS A 545 33.30 8.13 -8.32
C LYS A 545 32.75 8.35 -6.90
N GLU A 546 32.86 9.58 -6.41
CA GLU A 546 32.40 10.01 -5.09
C GLU A 546 30.88 9.90 -4.98
N ILE A 547 30.14 10.29 -6.02
CA ILE A 547 28.67 10.19 -6.07
C ILE A 547 28.24 8.74 -6.27
N ARG A 548 28.93 7.97 -7.12
CA ARG A 548 28.68 6.52 -7.28
C ARG A 548 28.79 5.78 -5.96
N ARG A 549 29.81 6.11 -5.15
CA ARG A 549 29.98 5.55 -3.81
C ARG A 549 28.78 5.87 -2.92
N VAL A 550 28.33 7.13 -2.89
CA VAL A 550 27.14 7.53 -2.12
C VAL A 550 25.89 6.76 -2.55
N ILE A 551 25.70 6.52 -3.85
CA ILE A 551 24.56 5.76 -4.37
C ILE A 551 24.62 4.29 -3.91
N LYS A 552 25.77 3.62 -4.00
CA LYS A 552 25.94 2.24 -3.52
C LYS A 552 25.76 2.14 -2.00
N GLU A 553 26.30 3.09 -1.23
CA GLU A 553 26.09 3.16 0.23
C GLU A 553 24.60 3.33 0.58
N ALA A 554 23.89 4.24 -0.11
CA ALA A 554 22.46 4.44 0.09
C ALA A 554 21.64 3.17 -0.24
N ALA A 555 22.00 2.44 -1.30
CA ALA A 555 21.36 1.18 -1.65
C ALA A 555 21.52 0.11 -0.55
N LEU A 556 22.74 -0.02 0.00
CA LEU A 556 23.02 -0.96 1.09
C LEU A 556 22.27 -0.60 2.38
N GLU A 557 22.16 0.70 2.69
CA GLU A 557 21.48 1.17 3.89
C GLU A 557 19.96 0.96 3.85
N THR A 558 19.32 1.12 2.69
CA THR A 558 17.85 1.08 2.57
C THR A 558 17.33 -0.27 2.10
N LEU A 559 18.12 -1.02 1.32
CA LEU A 559 17.72 -2.26 0.66
C LEU A 559 18.67 -3.43 0.96
N GLY A 560 19.47 -3.33 2.02
CA GLY A 560 20.30 -4.42 2.56
C GLY A 560 19.59 -5.25 3.64
N ASP A 561 20.36 -5.82 4.58
CA ASP A 561 19.88 -6.81 5.58
C ASP A 561 18.64 -6.36 6.38
N ARG A 562 18.56 -5.07 6.74
CA ARG A 562 17.41 -4.54 7.49
C ARG A 562 16.11 -4.63 6.68
N PHE A 563 16.18 -4.41 5.38
CA PHE A 563 15.03 -4.55 4.49
C PHE A 563 14.56 -6.00 4.43
N PHE A 564 15.49 -6.96 4.37
CA PHE A 564 15.19 -8.39 4.36
C PHE A 564 14.47 -8.81 5.64
N GLN A 565 14.95 -8.35 6.81
CA GLN A 565 14.28 -8.60 8.10
C GLN A 565 12.84 -8.05 8.13
N GLN A 566 12.60 -6.89 7.53
CA GLN A 566 11.26 -6.31 7.43
C GLN A 566 10.35 -7.11 6.51
N VAL A 567 10.88 -7.59 5.37
CA VAL A 567 10.14 -8.44 4.43
C VAL A 567 9.81 -9.80 5.05
N ASP A 568 10.71 -10.41 5.81
CA ASP A 568 10.41 -11.63 6.59
C ASP A 568 9.27 -11.39 7.58
N ALA A 569 9.37 -10.32 8.39
CA ALA A 569 8.34 -9.97 9.36
C ALA A 569 6.96 -9.79 8.70
N ASP A 570 6.91 -9.15 7.53
CA ASP A 570 5.68 -8.99 6.76
C ASP A 570 5.16 -10.29 6.18
N ASN A 571 6.04 -11.18 5.69
CA ASN A 571 5.63 -12.50 5.23
C ASN A 571 5.04 -13.34 6.38
N ARG A 572 5.62 -13.29 7.58
CA ARG A 572 5.07 -13.98 8.76
C ARG A 572 3.70 -13.43 9.15
N LYS A 573 3.54 -12.10 9.20
CA LYS A 573 2.23 -11.46 9.41
C LYS A 573 1.21 -11.89 8.34
N SER A 574 1.62 -11.97 7.08
CA SER A 574 0.76 -12.44 5.98
C SER A 574 0.31 -13.89 6.20
N ILE A 575 1.20 -14.80 6.64
CA ILE A 575 0.81 -16.18 6.99
C ILE A 575 -0.22 -16.19 8.12
N GLU A 576 -0.04 -15.38 9.16
CA GLU A 576 -0.99 -15.27 10.27
C GLU A 576 -2.36 -14.76 9.79
N LEU A 577 -2.37 -13.76 8.90
CA LEU A 577 -3.61 -13.26 8.29
C LEU A 577 -4.32 -14.35 7.48
N LEU A 578 -3.59 -15.07 6.61
CA LEU A 578 -4.16 -16.14 5.79
C LEU A 578 -4.74 -17.26 6.65
N ARG A 579 -4.02 -17.74 7.66
CA ARG A 579 -4.44 -18.85 8.53
C ARG A 579 -5.51 -18.44 9.54
N ASN A 580 -5.27 -17.39 10.29
CA ASN A 580 -6.07 -17.06 11.48
C ASN A 580 -7.24 -16.13 11.14
N ARG A 581 -7.07 -15.18 10.21
CA ARG A 581 -8.11 -14.22 9.84
C ARG A 581 -8.98 -14.73 8.70
N PHE A 582 -8.39 -15.33 7.67
CA PHE A 582 -9.13 -15.82 6.49
C PHE A 582 -9.44 -17.31 6.52
N GLY A 583 -8.86 -18.06 7.46
CA GLY A 583 -9.21 -19.47 7.68
C GLY A 583 -8.70 -20.41 6.60
N PHE A 584 -7.54 -20.11 5.99
CA PHE A 584 -6.94 -20.99 4.98
C PHE A 584 -6.69 -22.38 5.56
N GLY A 585 -7.14 -23.40 4.83
CA GLY A 585 -6.75 -24.79 5.07
C GLY A 585 -5.26 -24.98 4.82
N VAL A 586 -4.64 -25.88 5.58
CA VAL A 586 -3.21 -26.16 5.46
C VAL A 586 -3.03 -27.52 4.78
N THR A 587 -2.49 -27.51 3.57
CA THR A 587 -2.05 -28.70 2.84
C THR A 587 -0.69 -29.12 3.36
N ARG A 588 -0.60 -30.32 3.93
CA ARG A 588 0.67 -30.90 4.35
C ARG A 588 1.38 -31.53 3.16
N LEU A 589 2.58 -31.04 2.85
CA LEU A 589 3.44 -31.66 1.85
C LEU A 589 3.90 -33.05 2.32
N GLN A 590 3.79 -34.05 1.44
CA GLN A 590 4.16 -35.43 1.75
C GLN A 590 5.66 -35.65 1.55
N PRO A 591 6.30 -36.59 2.27
CA PRO A 591 7.72 -36.91 2.07
C PRO A 591 8.11 -37.18 0.61
N GLN A 592 7.23 -37.88 -0.12
CA GLN A 592 7.37 -38.16 -1.54
C GLN A 592 7.33 -36.88 -2.42
N ASP A 593 6.61 -35.83 -1.99
CA ASP A 593 6.58 -34.55 -2.70
C ASP A 593 7.96 -33.89 -2.63
N PHE A 594 8.59 -33.88 -1.45
CA PHE A 594 9.95 -33.34 -1.29
C PHE A 594 10.97 -34.10 -2.15
N GLU A 595 10.87 -35.43 -2.22
CA GLU A 595 11.77 -36.23 -3.07
C GLU A 595 11.58 -35.93 -4.55
N MET A 596 10.32 -35.82 -5.01
CA MET A 596 10.01 -35.44 -6.39
C MET A 596 10.53 -34.05 -6.73
N VAL A 597 10.33 -33.06 -5.86
CA VAL A 597 10.80 -31.68 -6.08
C VAL A 597 12.33 -31.62 -6.06
N ARG A 598 13.01 -32.27 -5.11
CA ARG A 598 14.49 -32.31 -5.09
C ARG A 598 15.05 -32.94 -6.34
N ARG A 599 14.48 -34.06 -6.81
CA ARG A 599 14.92 -34.71 -8.05
C ARG A 599 14.73 -33.82 -9.27
N ALA A 600 13.59 -33.12 -9.35
CA ALA A 600 13.36 -32.13 -10.40
C ALA A 600 14.39 -31.00 -10.32
N ASN A 601 14.65 -30.46 -9.13
CA ASN A 601 15.64 -29.43 -8.86
C ASN A 601 17.06 -29.86 -9.31
N ASP A 602 17.50 -31.07 -8.95
CA ASP A 602 18.80 -31.62 -9.36
C ASP A 602 18.92 -31.78 -10.88
N ASN A 603 17.83 -32.18 -11.54
CA ASN A 603 17.78 -32.27 -13.01
C ASN A 603 17.87 -30.89 -13.66
N VAL A 604 17.21 -29.87 -13.09
CA VAL A 604 17.33 -28.48 -13.57
C VAL A 604 18.76 -27.96 -13.39
N VAL A 605 19.39 -28.16 -12.22
CA VAL A 605 20.80 -27.77 -12.00
C VAL A 605 21.72 -28.48 -12.99
N ARG A 606 21.54 -29.78 -13.21
CA ARG A 606 22.31 -30.53 -14.22
C ARG A 606 22.15 -29.93 -15.61
N TYR A 607 20.92 -29.63 -16.01
CA TYR A 607 20.64 -28.95 -17.28
C TYR A 607 21.34 -27.59 -17.37
N LEU A 608 21.32 -26.77 -16.31
CA LEU A 608 21.97 -25.47 -16.28
C LEU A 608 23.50 -25.59 -16.45
N LEU A 609 24.11 -26.62 -15.85
CA LEU A 609 25.54 -26.93 -16.00
C LEU A 609 25.88 -27.45 -17.40
N GLU A 610 25.08 -28.36 -17.96
CA GLU A 610 25.29 -28.98 -19.27
C GLU A 610 25.05 -28.00 -20.43
N SER A 611 24.05 -27.13 -20.29
CA SER A 611 23.78 -26.05 -21.26
C SER A 611 24.79 -24.91 -21.21
N GLY A 612 25.69 -24.90 -20.22
CA GLY A 612 26.66 -23.83 -20.01
C GLY A 612 26.06 -22.54 -19.45
N LYS A 613 24.76 -22.53 -19.10
CA LYS A 613 24.13 -21.39 -18.42
C LYS A 613 24.80 -21.12 -17.08
N VAL A 614 25.00 -22.15 -16.25
CA VAL A 614 25.79 -22.07 -15.01
C VAL A 614 27.14 -22.73 -15.24
N SER A 615 28.24 -22.03 -14.91
CA SER A 615 29.57 -22.63 -15.02
C SER A 615 29.83 -23.60 -13.85
N ARG A 616 30.64 -24.65 -14.09
CA ARG A 616 31.05 -25.58 -13.02
C ARG A 616 31.83 -24.87 -11.91
N GLU A 617 32.57 -23.82 -12.26
CA GLU A 617 33.30 -23.00 -11.28
C GLU A 617 32.34 -22.21 -10.39
N LEU A 618 31.35 -21.53 -10.98
CA LEU A 618 30.32 -20.82 -10.24
C LEU A 618 29.57 -21.76 -9.29
N TYR A 619 29.20 -22.94 -9.77
CA TYR A 619 28.49 -23.91 -8.93
C TYR A 619 29.36 -24.45 -7.79
N ARG A 620 30.66 -24.71 -8.01
CA ARG A 620 31.58 -25.07 -6.91
C ARG A 620 31.68 -23.94 -5.89
N ARG A 621 31.79 -22.69 -6.36
CA ARG A 621 31.85 -21.52 -5.47
C ARG A 621 30.58 -21.41 -4.63
N PHE A 622 29.42 -21.62 -5.25
CA PHE A 622 28.13 -21.70 -4.56
C PHE A 622 28.11 -22.79 -3.48
N GLN A 623 28.61 -23.99 -3.77
CA GLN A 623 28.72 -25.07 -2.78
C GLN A 623 29.71 -24.75 -1.64
N ASP A 624 30.73 -23.93 -1.87
CA ASP A 624 31.63 -23.48 -0.81
C ASP A 624 30.98 -22.44 0.11
N ILE A 625 30.10 -21.59 -0.44
CA ILE A 625 29.28 -20.63 0.32
C ILE A 625 28.38 -21.38 1.32
N GLU A 626 27.89 -22.58 0.97
CA GLU A 626 27.11 -23.41 1.89
C GLU A 626 27.83 -23.64 3.22
N LYS A 627 29.15 -23.87 3.21
CA LYS A 627 29.95 -24.08 4.42
C LYS A 627 30.12 -22.82 5.26
N ILE A 628 29.96 -21.64 4.63
CA ILE A 628 30.01 -20.34 5.27
C ILE A 628 28.66 -20.05 5.91
N CYS A 629 27.57 -20.23 5.15
CA CYS A 629 26.20 -19.88 5.54
C CYS A 629 25.48 -20.97 6.35
N ALA A 630 26.06 -22.16 6.51
CA ALA A 630 25.55 -23.21 7.40
C ALA A 630 26.04 -23.09 8.86
N LYS A 631 26.91 -22.11 9.15
CA LYS A 631 27.38 -21.77 10.50
C LYS A 631 26.56 -20.62 11.05
#